data_AF-A0A9P8MW23-F1
#
_entry.id   AF-A0A9P8MW23-F1
#
_cell.length_a   1.000
_cell.length_b   1.000
_cell.length_c   1.000
_cell.angle_alpha   90.00
_cell.angle_beta   90.00
_cell.angle_gamma   90.00
#
_symmetry.space_group_name_H-M   'P 1'
#
loop_
_entity.id
_entity.type
_entity.pdbx_description
1 polymer ?
#
loop_
_entity_poly.entity_id
_entity_poly.type
_entity_poly.pdbx_seq_one_letter_code
_entity_poly.pdbx_strand_id
1 'polypeptide(L)'
;MSFFHVNDVHAHLDQFTKFGTDCTDPAQDCYGGYARIKTKVDELRKLHPDSLFLNAGDEFQGTLFYSVYGGDKIAETLNDLNFDAMTLGNHEWDGGDEALGKFLKQLKFPIVSCNVKSTYSDLKDTIKNYQIFPAHQLAVIGVTTETTATTSQVGPGTKFLDPIPEVQKTIDEIRKMHPEIRRIVALTHLGYDEDKRLAAETEGLSLIIGGHTNTLLGDMPKAEGAYPTIQTNLKGHEVFIVTAYRWGEYLGSIEVTFDTEGKALAYRGAPVHMDKTVEQEKTLQEKITSWRTLFEQYTVQVGETMTNLEGEDCWEKDCLLGQVLADAILDYRLKQLEESEPRPDFSFINSGIIRASISSGKITKGDLKTCFPFETTLVEATFTGAELRKIIEGCVSKVNQFNQNRVTSWFQVSDGMAIKYDQNKKAGSQVARVAGPG
;
A
#
# COMPACT_ATOMS: atom_id res chain seq x y z
N MET A 1 23.44 -2.01 13.26
CA MET A 1 22.07 -2.38 13.65
C MET A 1 21.29 -2.68 12.39
N SER A 2 20.51 -3.75 12.36
CA SER A 2 19.73 -4.15 11.18
C SER A 2 18.24 -3.83 11.33
N PHE A 3 17.60 -3.48 10.22
CA PHE A 3 16.17 -3.25 10.11
C PHE A 3 15.63 -4.18 9.03
N PHE A 4 14.69 -5.02 9.42
CA PHE A 4 13.87 -5.83 8.52
C PHE A 4 12.52 -5.16 8.40
N HIS A 5 11.93 -5.14 7.21
CA HIS A 5 10.64 -4.49 7.04
C HIS A 5 9.81 -5.05 5.90
N VAL A 6 8.49 -4.85 6.04
CA VAL A 6 7.48 -5.09 5.01
C VAL A 6 6.54 -3.89 4.97
N ASN A 7 5.87 -3.70 3.85
CA ASN A 7 4.86 -2.68 3.62
C ASN A 7 3.85 -3.19 2.59
N ASP A 8 2.61 -2.68 2.64
CA ASP A 8 1.59 -2.92 1.62
C ASP A 8 1.33 -4.41 1.35
N VAL A 9 1.30 -5.22 2.40
CA VAL A 9 1.10 -6.68 2.28
C VAL A 9 -0.31 -7.00 1.79
N HIS A 10 -1.29 -6.13 2.05
CA HIS A 10 -2.64 -6.23 1.50
C HIS A 10 -3.22 -7.64 1.61
N ALA A 11 -3.24 -8.18 2.83
CA ALA A 11 -3.80 -9.48 3.16
C ALA A 11 -3.23 -10.67 2.36
N HIS A 12 -2.06 -10.55 1.71
CA HIS A 12 -1.34 -11.67 1.10
C HIS A 12 -0.67 -12.53 2.18
N LEU A 13 -1.48 -13.15 3.04
CA LEU A 13 -0.99 -14.00 4.12
C LEU A 13 -0.29 -15.24 3.56
N ASP A 14 -0.80 -15.77 2.45
CA ASP A 14 -0.21 -16.91 1.75
C ASP A 14 0.46 -16.47 0.43
N GLN A 15 1.17 -17.40 -0.19
CA GLN A 15 1.85 -17.17 -1.46
C GLN A 15 0.88 -16.88 -2.62
N PHE A 16 1.34 -16.06 -3.55
CA PHE A 16 0.58 -15.60 -4.72
C PHE A 16 1.39 -15.82 -6.01
N THR A 17 0.71 -15.85 -7.14
CA THR A 17 1.33 -15.93 -8.48
C THR A 17 1.93 -14.57 -8.84
N LYS A 18 2.75 -14.47 -9.88
CA LYS A 18 3.25 -13.16 -10.38
C LYS A 18 2.16 -12.12 -10.71
N PHE A 19 0.89 -12.54 -10.78
CA PHE A 19 -0.26 -11.69 -11.06
C PHE A 19 -0.96 -11.17 -9.79
N GLY A 20 -0.54 -11.61 -8.60
CA GLY A 20 -1.15 -11.23 -7.32
C GLY A 20 -2.33 -12.10 -6.88
N THR A 21 -2.81 -13.02 -7.72
CA THR A 21 -3.84 -13.98 -7.34
C THR A 21 -3.27 -15.20 -6.63
N ASP A 22 -4.14 -15.95 -5.95
CA ASP A 22 -3.80 -17.15 -5.19
C ASP A 22 -2.93 -18.15 -5.97
N CYS A 23 -1.80 -18.57 -5.40
CA CYS A 23 -0.95 -19.60 -5.99
C CYS A 23 -1.28 -20.98 -5.40
N THR A 24 -2.19 -21.70 -6.06
CA THR A 24 -2.64 -23.04 -5.65
C THR A 24 -2.03 -24.18 -6.48
N ASP A 25 -1.47 -23.86 -7.64
CA ASP A 25 -0.80 -24.83 -8.51
C ASP A 25 0.71 -24.89 -8.18
N PRO A 26 1.22 -26.02 -7.66
CA PRO A 26 2.63 -26.16 -7.31
C PRO A 26 3.57 -26.14 -8.53
N ALA A 27 3.05 -26.25 -9.76
CA ALA A 27 3.84 -26.12 -10.98
C ALA A 27 4.13 -24.65 -11.35
N GLN A 28 3.42 -23.69 -10.75
CA GLN A 28 3.63 -22.26 -10.98
C GLN A 28 4.70 -21.69 -10.04
N ASP A 29 5.35 -20.62 -10.49
CA ASP A 29 6.19 -19.84 -9.60
C ASP A 29 5.30 -19.02 -8.66
N CYS A 30 5.42 -19.29 -7.36
CA CYS A 30 4.75 -18.58 -6.29
C CYS A 30 5.73 -17.71 -5.52
N TYR A 31 5.22 -16.58 -5.01
CA TYR A 31 6.00 -15.56 -4.31
C TYR A 31 5.34 -15.17 -3.00
N GLY A 32 6.12 -14.58 -2.10
CA GLY A 32 5.66 -14.02 -0.83
C GLY A 32 5.04 -15.05 0.12
N GLY A 33 4.03 -14.59 0.85
CA GLY A 33 3.41 -15.31 1.95
C GLY A 33 4.19 -15.19 3.26
N TYR A 34 3.47 -14.97 4.35
CA TYR A 34 4.08 -14.71 5.65
C TYR A 34 4.85 -15.88 6.23
N ALA A 35 4.57 -17.11 5.79
CA ALA A 35 5.38 -18.27 6.15
C ALA A 35 6.83 -18.18 5.63
N ARG A 36 7.06 -17.66 4.40
CA ARG A 36 8.42 -17.44 3.88
C ARG A 36 9.11 -16.28 4.60
N ILE A 37 8.37 -15.19 4.81
CA ILE A 37 8.87 -14.02 5.56
C ILE A 37 9.30 -14.45 6.96
N LYS A 38 8.48 -15.24 7.67
CA LYS A 38 8.81 -15.75 9.00
C LYS A 38 10.11 -16.53 9.01
N THR A 39 10.28 -17.49 8.10
CA THR A 39 11.53 -18.24 7.96
C THR A 39 12.71 -17.30 7.78
N LYS A 40 12.61 -16.36 6.83
CA LYS A 40 13.72 -15.46 6.51
C LYS A 40 14.06 -14.52 7.67
N VAL A 41 13.06 -13.94 8.33
CA VAL A 41 13.27 -13.07 9.49
C VAL A 41 13.89 -13.85 10.65
N ASP A 42 13.43 -15.07 10.94
CA ASP A 42 13.97 -15.91 12.01
C ASP A 42 15.43 -16.34 11.73
N GLU A 43 15.80 -16.53 10.46
CA GLU A 43 17.20 -16.72 10.03
C GLU A 43 18.03 -15.45 10.22
N LEU A 44 17.55 -14.32 9.71
CA LEU A 44 18.29 -13.06 9.73
C LEU A 44 18.49 -12.53 11.16
N ARG A 45 17.49 -12.66 12.05
CA ARG A 45 17.61 -12.28 13.46
C ARG A 45 18.68 -13.09 14.21
N LYS A 46 18.94 -14.34 13.82
CA LYS A 46 20.05 -15.13 14.39
C LYS A 46 21.41 -14.59 13.95
N LEU A 47 21.52 -14.11 12.71
CA LEU A 47 22.73 -13.52 12.15
C LEU A 47 22.95 -12.08 12.63
N HIS A 48 21.86 -11.36 12.90
CA HIS A 48 21.83 -9.95 13.30
C HIS A 48 21.01 -9.79 14.59
N PRO A 49 21.56 -10.15 15.77
CA PRO A 49 20.83 -10.07 17.04
C PRO A 49 20.49 -8.64 17.47
N ASP A 50 21.21 -7.64 16.94
CA ASP A 50 20.91 -6.21 17.09
C ASP A 50 20.03 -5.75 15.92
N SER A 51 18.74 -6.11 15.94
CA SER A 51 17.81 -5.83 14.86
C SER A 51 16.38 -5.52 15.30
N LEU A 52 15.63 -4.87 14.40
CA LEU A 52 14.19 -4.66 14.51
C LEU A 52 13.48 -5.17 13.25
N PHE A 53 12.28 -5.74 13.41
CA PHE A 53 11.37 -6.10 12.33
C PHE A 53 10.15 -5.18 12.39
N LEU A 54 9.95 -4.36 11.35
CA LEU A 54 9.00 -3.26 11.33
C LEU A 54 7.99 -3.43 10.20
N ASN A 55 6.76 -2.96 10.41
CA ASN A 55 5.70 -3.02 9.42
C ASN A 55 5.23 -1.61 9.06
N ALA A 56 5.33 -1.23 7.78
CA ALA A 56 5.01 0.11 7.31
C ALA A 56 3.54 0.30 6.89
N GLY A 57 2.62 -0.54 7.36
CA GLY A 57 1.17 -0.38 7.16
C GLY A 57 0.60 -1.04 5.90
N ASP A 58 -0.72 -0.92 5.74
CA ASP A 58 -1.54 -1.56 4.68
C ASP A 58 -1.46 -3.10 4.71
N GLU A 59 -1.79 -3.66 5.86
CA GLU A 59 -2.06 -5.09 6.02
C GLU A 59 -3.47 -5.46 5.55
N PHE A 60 -4.40 -4.50 5.63
CA PHE A 60 -5.79 -4.69 5.24
C PHE A 60 -5.99 -4.60 3.73
N GLN A 61 -7.15 -5.12 3.32
CA GLN A 61 -7.63 -5.17 1.93
C GLN A 61 -6.77 -6.05 1.00
N GLY A 62 -7.32 -6.56 -0.10
CA GLY A 62 -6.54 -7.13 -1.20
C GLY A 62 -6.82 -8.59 -1.55
N THR A 63 -7.06 -9.46 -0.56
CA THR A 63 -7.36 -10.88 -0.81
C THR A 63 -8.62 -11.34 -0.05
N LEU A 64 -9.04 -12.58 -0.34
CA LEU A 64 -10.12 -13.24 0.38
C LEU A 64 -9.89 -13.35 1.90
N PHE A 65 -8.64 -13.32 2.37
CA PHE A 65 -8.37 -13.32 3.81
C PHE A 65 -9.03 -12.12 4.50
N TYR A 66 -8.89 -10.92 3.94
CA TYR A 66 -9.58 -9.74 4.48
C TYR A 66 -11.08 -9.77 4.17
N SER A 67 -11.48 -10.14 2.95
CA SER A 67 -12.91 -10.14 2.59
C SER A 67 -13.76 -11.09 3.43
N VAL A 68 -13.19 -12.20 3.91
CA VAL A 68 -13.90 -13.23 4.70
C VAL A 68 -13.72 -13.01 6.20
N TYR A 69 -12.53 -12.62 6.66
CA TYR A 69 -12.20 -12.57 8.09
C TYR A 69 -12.02 -11.15 8.65
N GLY A 70 -12.05 -10.12 7.82
CA GLY A 70 -11.63 -8.78 8.22
C GLY A 70 -10.21 -8.80 8.79
N GLY A 71 -10.00 -8.07 9.89
CA GLY A 71 -8.69 -7.97 10.55
C GLY A 71 -8.29 -9.17 11.42
N ASP A 72 -9.18 -10.10 11.72
CA ASP A 72 -8.95 -11.10 12.77
C ASP A 72 -7.80 -12.07 12.45
N LYS A 73 -7.79 -12.64 11.24
CA LYS A 73 -6.72 -13.57 10.82
C LYS A 73 -5.42 -12.87 10.45
N ILE A 74 -5.52 -11.60 10.08
CA ILE A 74 -4.37 -10.72 9.92
C ILE A 74 -3.70 -10.52 11.28
N ALA A 75 -4.44 -10.12 12.32
CA ALA A 75 -3.90 -9.92 13.66
C ALA A 75 -3.25 -11.19 14.25
N GLU A 76 -3.88 -12.36 14.04
CA GLU A 76 -3.31 -13.65 14.46
C GLU A 76 -1.94 -13.90 13.78
N THR A 77 -1.85 -13.65 12.47
CA THR A 77 -0.62 -13.82 11.69
C THR A 77 0.47 -12.84 12.09
N LEU A 78 0.14 -11.56 12.24
CA LEU A 78 1.11 -10.53 12.65
C LEU A 78 1.69 -10.80 14.04
N ASN A 79 0.87 -11.33 14.95
CA ASN A 79 1.33 -11.75 16.27
C ASN A 79 2.31 -12.93 16.21
N ASP A 80 2.11 -13.90 15.31
CA ASP A 80 3.02 -15.04 15.13
C ASP A 80 4.38 -14.62 14.51
N LEU A 81 4.40 -13.50 13.77
CA LEU A 81 5.61 -12.91 13.18
C LEU A 81 6.48 -12.16 14.19
N ASN A 82 5.90 -11.70 15.31
CA ASN A 82 6.58 -10.92 16.34
C ASN A 82 7.28 -9.67 15.77
N PHE A 83 6.50 -8.80 15.12
CA PHE A 83 6.95 -7.44 14.77
C PHE A 83 7.32 -6.65 16.01
N ASP A 84 8.31 -5.77 15.88
CA ASP A 84 8.75 -4.87 16.95
C ASP A 84 7.90 -3.60 17.01
N ALA A 85 7.41 -3.11 15.87
CA ALA A 85 6.40 -2.05 15.77
C ALA A 85 5.75 -2.05 14.38
N MET A 86 4.55 -1.46 14.31
CA MET A 86 3.82 -1.22 13.07
C MET A 86 3.32 0.22 13.02
N THR A 87 3.39 0.87 11.86
CA THR A 87 2.59 2.07 11.58
C THR A 87 1.31 1.72 10.82
N LEU A 88 0.39 2.66 10.75
CA LEU A 88 -0.89 2.46 10.07
C LEU A 88 -0.81 3.07 8.68
N GLY A 89 -1.26 2.30 7.69
CA GLY A 89 -1.60 2.77 6.36
C GLY A 89 -3.07 3.17 6.24
N ASN A 90 -3.48 3.54 5.02
CA ASN A 90 -4.83 4.02 4.79
C ASN A 90 -5.86 2.89 4.84
N HIS A 91 -5.51 1.67 4.42
CA HIS A 91 -6.46 0.55 4.35
C HIS A 91 -6.82 -0.02 5.72
N GLU A 92 -6.06 0.27 6.77
CA GLU A 92 -6.43 -0.07 8.15
C GLU A 92 -7.77 0.57 8.57
N TRP A 93 -8.17 1.67 7.92
CA TRP A 93 -9.46 2.34 8.14
C TRP A 93 -10.60 1.83 7.25
N ASP A 94 -10.40 0.79 6.42
CA ASP A 94 -11.43 0.37 5.47
C ASP A 94 -12.70 -0.12 6.17
N GLY A 95 -12.61 -0.60 7.42
CA GLY A 95 -13.76 -0.94 8.27
C GLY A 95 -14.19 0.17 9.24
N GLY A 96 -13.55 1.34 9.19
CA GLY A 96 -13.74 2.48 10.07
C GLY A 96 -13.12 2.34 11.47
N ASP A 97 -13.25 3.41 12.26
CA ASP A 97 -12.55 3.58 13.55
C ASP A 97 -12.84 2.44 14.56
N GLU A 98 -14.07 1.91 14.57
CA GLU A 98 -14.46 0.81 15.46
C GLU A 98 -13.79 -0.52 15.07
N ALA A 99 -13.82 -0.88 13.78
CA ALA A 99 -13.20 -2.11 13.31
C ALA A 99 -11.68 -2.06 13.52
N LEU A 100 -11.06 -0.91 13.22
CA LEU A 100 -9.65 -0.69 13.50
C LEU A 100 -9.35 -0.80 15.00
N GLY A 101 -10.13 -0.15 15.86
CA GLY A 101 -9.95 -0.24 17.32
C GLY A 101 -9.99 -1.68 17.85
N LYS A 102 -10.89 -2.52 17.31
CA LYS A 102 -10.95 -3.96 17.65
C LYS A 102 -9.70 -4.70 17.19
N PHE A 103 -9.21 -4.43 15.98
CA PHE A 103 -7.98 -5.02 15.45
C PHE A 103 -6.76 -4.64 16.29
N LEU A 104 -6.57 -3.35 16.60
CA LEU A 104 -5.40 -2.89 17.36
C LEU A 104 -5.32 -3.52 18.75
N LYS A 105 -6.46 -3.79 19.40
CA LYS A 105 -6.52 -4.49 20.69
C LYS A 105 -6.07 -5.95 20.64
N GLN A 106 -6.05 -6.58 19.47
CA GLN A 106 -5.58 -7.96 19.29
C GLN A 106 -4.05 -8.04 19.12
N LEU A 107 -3.40 -6.93 18.72
CA LEU A 107 -1.97 -6.91 18.44
C LEU A 107 -1.14 -6.89 19.73
N LYS A 108 -0.04 -7.64 19.73
CA LYS A 108 0.87 -7.81 20.88
C LYS A 108 2.12 -6.94 20.81
N PHE A 109 2.19 -6.06 19.83
CA PHE A 109 3.30 -5.15 19.57
C PHE A 109 2.78 -3.72 19.41
N PRO A 110 3.62 -2.69 19.63
CA PRO A 110 3.18 -1.30 19.61
C PRO A 110 2.81 -0.81 18.21
N ILE A 111 1.79 0.06 18.20
CA ILE A 111 1.31 0.74 17.00
C ILE A 111 1.66 2.21 17.11
N VAL A 112 2.29 2.74 16.07
CA VAL A 112 2.81 4.10 16.06
C VAL A 112 2.24 4.93 14.90
N SER A 113 1.76 6.14 15.20
CA SER A 113 1.47 7.19 14.23
C SER A 113 1.35 8.54 14.94
N CYS A 114 2.30 9.46 14.71
CA CYS A 114 2.36 10.73 15.42
C CYS A 114 1.40 11.78 14.87
N ASN A 115 0.97 11.66 13.61
CA ASN A 115 0.11 12.63 12.95
C ASN A 115 -1.37 12.21 12.93
N VAL A 116 -1.71 11.01 13.42
CA VAL A 116 -3.10 10.58 13.64
C VAL A 116 -3.58 11.07 15.00
N LYS A 117 -4.69 11.79 15.03
CA LYS A 117 -5.36 12.26 16.26
C LYS A 117 -6.82 11.81 16.24
N SER A 118 -7.18 10.95 17.19
CA SER A 118 -8.54 10.45 17.33
C SER A 118 -9.16 10.81 18.67
N THR A 119 -10.47 11.09 18.66
CA THR A 119 -11.30 11.13 19.87
C THR A 119 -11.93 9.78 20.19
N TYR A 120 -11.82 8.78 19.30
CA TYR A 120 -12.28 7.42 19.56
C TYR A 120 -11.32 6.74 20.53
N SER A 121 -11.84 6.25 21.67
CA SER A 121 -11.00 5.79 22.79
C SER A 121 -10.01 4.70 22.38
N ASP A 122 -10.46 3.71 21.61
CA ASP A 122 -9.59 2.57 21.28
C ASP A 122 -8.42 2.98 20.39
N LEU A 123 -8.63 3.93 19.48
CA LEU A 123 -7.57 4.47 18.63
C LEU A 123 -6.65 5.38 19.44
N LYS A 124 -7.24 6.31 20.21
CA LYS A 124 -6.51 7.27 21.05
C LYS A 124 -5.60 6.59 22.08
N ASP A 125 -6.09 5.52 22.69
CA ASP A 125 -5.39 4.85 23.79
C ASP A 125 -4.34 3.84 23.28
N THR A 126 -4.47 3.37 22.03
CA THR A 126 -3.57 2.35 21.46
C THR A 126 -2.49 2.94 20.55
N ILE A 127 -2.82 3.97 19.75
CA ILE A 127 -1.89 4.58 18.81
C ILE A 127 -0.96 5.53 19.56
N LYS A 128 0.33 5.20 19.59
CA LYS A 128 1.39 6.03 20.18
C LYS A 128 2.00 6.93 19.11
N ASN A 129 2.59 8.07 19.49
CA ASN A 129 3.37 8.85 18.52
C ASN A 129 4.65 8.12 18.08
N TYR A 130 5.31 7.45 19.04
CA TYR A 130 6.57 6.74 18.84
C TYR A 130 6.73 5.58 19.84
N GLN A 131 7.69 4.71 19.55
CA GLN A 131 8.15 3.65 20.44
C GLN A 131 9.66 3.78 20.69
N ILE A 132 10.07 3.73 21.95
CA ILE A 132 11.49 3.72 22.35
C ILE A 132 11.99 2.27 22.45
N PHE A 133 13.18 2.03 21.93
CA PHE A 133 13.94 0.80 22.08
C PHE A 133 15.25 1.09 22.82
N PRO A 134 15.25 1.03 24.17
CA PRO A 134 16.40 1.48 24.98
C PRO A 134 17.68 0.70 24.70
N ALA A 135 17.57 -0.62 24.45
CA ALA A 135 18.70 -1.48 24.11
C ALA A 135 19.47 -0.98 22.87
N HIS A 136 18.79 -0.25 21.98
CA HIS A 136 19.33 0.30 20.74
C HIS A 136 19.53 1.82 20.81
N GLN A 137 19.25 2.49 21.93
CA GLN A 137 19.21 3.96 22.05
C GLN A 137 18.46 4.62 20.88
N LEU A 138 17.33 4.02 20.48
CA LEU A 138 16.61 4.32 19.26
C LEU A 138 15.13 4.58 19.54
N ALA A 139 14.56 5.54 18.81
CA ALA A 139 13.13 5.76 18.72
C ALA A 139 12.62 5.46 17.31
N VAL A 140 11.44 4.85 17.20
CA VAL A 140 10.69 4.72 15.96
C VAL A 140 9.45 5.61 16.04
N ILE A 141 9.36 6.61 15.17
CA ILE A 141 8.20 7.49 15.01
C ILE A 141 7.32 6.89 13.91
N GLY A 142 6.01 6.76 14.16
CA GLY A 142 5.08 6.32 13.13
C GLY A 142 4.46 7.49 12.38
N VAL A 143 4.08 7.33 11.11
CA VAL A 143 3.42 8.38 10.32
C VAL A 143 2.47 7.78 9.28
N THR A 144 1.25 8.32 9.18
CA THR A 144 0.21 7.84 8.24
C THR A 144 -0.15 8.93 7.23
N THR A 145 -0.40 8.58 5.97
CA THR A 145 -0.80 9.56 4.94
C THR A 145 -2.07 10.34 5.30
N GLU A 146 -2.08 11.64 5.00
CA GLU A 146 -3.25 12.52 5.15
C GLU A 146 -4.39 12.13 4.20
N THR A 147 -4.07 11.45 3.09
CA THR A 147 -5.06 11.01 2.11
C THR A 147 -6.01 9.96 2.67
N THR A 148 -5.69 9.33 3.81
CA THR A 148 -6.58 8.36 4.47
C THR A 148 -7.98 8.92 4.71
N ALA A 149 -8.09 10.22 5.03
CA ALA A 149 -9.37 10.90 5.24
C ALA A 149 -10.32 10.85 4.02
N THR A 150 -9.79 10.66 2.81
CA THR A 150 -10.57 10.62 1.56
C THR A 150 -10.46 9.29 0.81
N THR A 151 -9.60 8.38 1.27
CA THR A 151 -9.33 7.09 0.61
C THR A 151 -9.81 5.89 1.43
N SER A 152 -10.35 6.12 2.62
CA SER A 152 -10.88 5.07 3.49
C SER A 152 -12.09 5.56 4.33
N GLN A 153 -12.62 4.71 5.22
CA GLN A 153 -13.87 4.95 5.96
C GLN A 153 -13.65 5.61 7.33
N VAL A 154 -12.95 6.74 7.34
CA VAL A 154 -12.55 7.44 8.57
C VAL A 154 -13.74 8.10 9.27
N GLY A 155 -13.85 7.90 10.59
CA GLY A 155 -14.87 8.56 11.41
C GLY A 155 -14.58 10.04 11.68
N PRO A 156 -15.60 10.87 11.96
CA PRO A 156 -15.42 12.33 12.16
C PRO A 156 -14.57 12.71 13.38
N GLY A 157 -14.32 11.76 14.29
CA GLY A 157 -13.47 11.93 15.46
C GLY A 157 -11.98 11.74 15.18
N THR A 158 -11.61 11.29 13.98
CA THR A 158 -10.23 10.96 13.61
C THR A 158 -9.73 11.94 12.55
N LYS A 159 -8.53 12.49 12.76
CA LYS A 159 -7.86 13.45 11.88
C LYS A 159 -6.44 13.02 11.58
N PHE A 160 -6.00 13.33 10.37
CA PHE A 160 -4.64 13.16 9.91
C PHE A 160 -4.06 14.56 9.74
N LEU A 161 -3.02 14.88 10.51
CA LEU A 161 -2.33 16.15 10.47
C LEU A 161 -1.15 16.10 9.48
N ASP A 162 -0.64 17.27 9.09
CA ASP A 162 0.55 17.38 8.23
C ASP A 162 1.73 16.60 8.85
N PRO A 163 2.27 15.60 8.13
CA PRO A 163 3.38 14.76 8.58
C PRO A 163 4.61 15.55 9.03
N ILE A 164 5.01 16.57 8.27
CA ILE A 164 6.30 17.24 8.46
C ILE A 164 6.40 17.95 9.82
N PRO A 165 5.47 18.87 10.19
CA PRO A 165 5.52 19.51 11.49
C PRO A 165 5.27 18.55 12.65
N GLU A 166 4.42 17.52 12.49
CA GLU A 166 4.18 16.56 13.57
C GLU A 166 5.38 15.64 13.82
N VAL A 167 6.12 15.24 12.78
CA VAL A 167 7.37 14.48 12.91
C VAL A 167 8.44 15.34 13.57
N GLN A 168 8.66 16.58 13.12
CA GLN A 168 9.67 17.45 13.74
C GLN A 168 9.36 17.71 15.22
N LYS A 169 8.10 18.00 15.55
CA LYS A 169 7.65 18.15 16.94
C LYS A 169 7.91 16.90 17.77
N THR A 170 7.67 15.72 17.20
CA THR A 170 7.91 14.44 17.89
C THR A 170 9.41 14.18 18.09
N ILE A 171 10.26 14.55 17.13
CA ILE A 171 11.72 14.51 17.27
C ILE A 171 12.16 15.39 18.43
N ASP A 172 11.69 16.63 18.49
CA ASP A 172 12.03 17.59 19.55
C ASP A 172 11.57 17.08 20.92
N GLU A 173 10.37 16.50 20.98
CA GLU A 173 9.83 15.85 22.18
C GLU A 173 10.74 14.70 22.66
N ILE A 174 11.13 13.80 21.76
CA ILE A 174 12.02 12.67 22.08
C ILE A 174 13.36 13.18 22.61
N ARG A 175 13.98 14.15 21.94
CA ARG A 175 15.27 14.73 22.37
C ARG A 175 15.20 15.39 23.74
N LYS A 176 14.06 16.00 24.06
CA LYS A 176 13.83 16.64 25.36
C LYS A 176 13.58 15.63 26.48
N MET A 177 12.78 14.61 26.22
CA MET A 177 12.32 13.68 27.26
C MET A 177 13.24 12.47 27.45
N HIS A 178 13.95 12.06 26.40
CA HIS A 178 14.81 10.87 26.36
C HIS A 178 16.20 11.25 25.82
N PRO A 179 17.00 12.03 26.58
CA PRO A 179 18.30 12.54 26.12
C PRO A 179 19.33 11.43 25.85
N GLU A 180 19.09 10.21 26.32
CA GLU A 180 19.87 9.01 26.01
C GLU A 180 19.62 8.46 24.60
N ILE A 181 18.51 8.85 23.95
CA ILE A 181 18.16 8.41 22.61
C ILE A 181 18.96 9.21 21.58
N ARG A 182 19.78 8.49 20.82
CA ARG A 182 20.66 9.05 19.79
C ARG A 182 20.02 8.93 18.41
N ARG A 183 19.39 7.79 18.12
CA ARG A 183 18.91 7.41 16.79
C ARG A 183 17.41 7.61 16.70
N ILE A 184 16.94 8.21 15.62
CA ILE A 184 15.50 8.36 15.35
C ILE A 184 15.20 7.88 13.93
N VAL A 185 14.27 6.94 13.83
CA VAL A 185 13.79 6.33 12.58
C VAL A 185 12.33 6.69 12.41
N ALA A 186 11.92 7.00 11.18
CA ALA A 186 10.51 7.12 10.84
C ALA A 186 10.04 5.82 10.17
N LEU A 187 8.91 5.29 10.63
CA LEU A 187 8.17 4.19 10.03
C LEU A 187 6.90 4.81 9.45
N THR A 188 6.81 4.87 8.12
CA THR A 188 5.88 5.75 7.42
C THR A 188 5.00 4.98 6.45
N HIS A 189 3.78 5.48 6.27
CA HIS A 189 2.88 5.08 5.20
C HIS A 189 2.43 6.33 4.43
N LEU A 190 3.40 7.06 3.87
CA LEU A 190 3.19 8.34 3.18
C LEU A 190 3.29 8.22 1.66
N GLY A 191 4.06 7.24 1.17
CA GLY A 191 4.46 7.14 -0.22
C GLY A 191 5.85 7.72 -0.46
N TYR A 192 6.56 7.12 -1.41
CA TYR A 192 7.99 7.35 -1.63
C TYR A 192 8.37 8.82 -1.88
N ASP A 193 7.55 9.58 -2.62
CA ASP A 193 7.79 11.01 -2.83
C ASP A 193 7.61 11.84 -1.56
N GLU A 194 6.59 11.53 -0.76
CA GLU A 194 6.35 12.21 0.51
C GLU A 194 7.39 11.82 1.56
N ASP A 195 7.94 10.59 1.51
CA ASP A 195 9.07 10.19 2.36
C ASP A 195 10.35 10.98 2.02
N LYS A 196 10.64 11.19 0.72
CA LYS A 196 11.74 12.07 0.29
C LYS A 196 11.51 13.51 0.76
N ARG A 197 10.28 14.01 0.67
CA ARG A 197 9.91 15.34 1.17
C ARG A 197 10.07 15.43 2.68
N LEU A 198 9.60 14.43 3.43
CA LEU A 198 9.77 14.33 4.88
C LEU A 198 11.25 14.36 5.28
N ALA A 199 12.09 13.57 4.61
CA ALA A 199 13.53 13.60 4.84
C ALA A 199 14.14 14.98 4.56
N ALA A 200 13.74 15.63 3.46
CA ALA A 200 14.29 16.92 3.05
C ALA A 200 13.86 18.09 3.96
N GLU A 201 12.64 18.04 4.49
CA GLU A 201 12.00 19.14 5.23
C GLU A 201 12.00 18.95 6.76
N THR A 202 12.65 17.91 7.27
CA THR A 202 12.86 17.70 8.72
C THR A 202 14.34 17.67 9.07
N GLU A 203 14.66 17.62 10.36
CA GLU A 203 16.00 17.31 10.86
C GLU A 203 15.97 16.27 11.99
N GLY A 204 17.04 15.50 12.13
CA GLY A 204 17.22 14.54 13.24
C GLY A 204 16.79 13.10 12.94
N LEU A 205 16.13 12.84 11.81
CA LEU A 205 15.92 11.49 11.26
C LEU A 205 17.21 10.93 10.68
N SER A 206 17.36 9.60 10.75
CA SER A 206 18.50 8.88 10.16
C SER A 206 18.08 7.85 9.10
N LEU A 207 16.88 7.29 9.26
CA LEU A 207 16.30 6.30 8.37
C LEU A 207 14.78 6.53 8.30
N ILE A 208 14.22 6.36 7.11
CA ILE A 208 12.78 6.30 6.84
C ILE A 208 12.50 4.92 6.22
N ILE A 209 11.55 4.20 6.80
CA ILE A 209 11.04 2.91 6.29
C ILE A 209 9.59 3.16 5.87
N GLY A 210 9.36 3.19 4.56
CA GLY A 210 8.10 3.64 3.97
C GLY A 210 7.22 2.53 3.39
N GLY A 211 6.04 2.95 2.92
CA GLY A 211 5.01 2.15 2.23
C GLY A 211 4.13 3.02 1.32
N HIS A 212 2.88 2.59 1.07
CA HIS A 212 1.79 3.26 0.33
C HIS A 212 1.89 3.21 -1.19
N THR A 213 3.06 3.56 -1.75
CA THR A 213 3.23 3.67 -3.21
C THR A 213 3.65 2.37 -3.88
N ASN A 214 3.80 1.28 -3.12
CA ASN A 214 4.30 0.00 -3.60
C ASN A 214 5.68 0.10 -4.28
N THR A 215 6.53 1.06 -3.88
CA THR A 215 7.78 1.33 -4.59
C THR A 215 8.78 0.20 -4.35
N LEU A 216 9.33 -0.35 -5.44
CA LEU A 216 10.45 -1.28 -5.36
C LEU A 216 11.76 -0.49 -5.44
N LEU A 217 12.60 -0.61 -4.42
CA LEU A 217 13.94 -0.02 -4.40
C LEU A 217 14.99 -1.13 -4.42
N GLY A 218 16.04 -1.00 -5.22
CA GLY A 218 17.13 -1.98 -5.29
C GLY A 218 17.81 -1.99 -6.65
N ASP A 219 18.47 -3.12 -6.97
CA ASP A 219 19.19 -3.35 -8.22
C ASP A 219 18.58 -4.55 -8.97
N MET A 220 17.27 -4.47 -9.21
CA MET A 220 16.49 -5.49 -9.92
C MET A 220 15.57 -4.83 -10.96
N PRO A 221 15.05 -5.59 -11.94
CA PRO A 221 14.08 -5.06 -12.89
C PRO A 221 12.89 -4.40 -12.19
N LYS A 222 12.40 -3.30 -12.76
CA LYS A 222 11.31 -2.47 -12.23
C LYS A 222 11.60 -1.72 -10.93
N ALA A 223 12.82 -1.79 -10.38
CA ALA A 223 13.20 -0.91 -9.28
C ALA A 223 13.15 0.56 -9.74
N GLU A 224 12.50 1.41 -8.94
CA GLU A 224 12.32 2.84 -9.22
C GLU A 224 13.48 3.69 -8.67
N GLY A 225 14.35 3.09 -7.87
CA GLY A 225 15.48 3.77 -7.25
C GLY A 225 16.41 2.81 -6.50
N ALA A 226 17.50 3.36 -5.98
CA ALA A 226 18.47 2.60 -5.19
C ALA A 226 17.89 2.19 -3.83
N TYR A 227 18.41 1.11 -3.26
CA TYR A 227 18.12 0.70 -1.88
C TYR A 227 19.37 0.88 -1.01
N PRO A 228 19.38 1.80 -0.03
CA PRO A 228 18.40 2.86 0.19
C PRO A 228 18.53 3.99 -0.83
N THR A 229 17.47 4.76 -0.97
CA THR A 229 17.56 6.11 -1.54
C THR A 229 18.15 7.04 -0.49
N ILE A 230 19.08 7.91 -0.89
CA ILE A 230 19.74 8.86 0.00
C ILE A 230 19.17 10.25 -0.27
N GLN A 231 18.64 10.89 0.78
CA GLN A 231 18.10 12.24 0.73
C GLN A 231 18.80 13.13 1.74
N THR A 232 19.09 14.37 1.39
CA THR A 232 19.69 15.35 2.29
C THR A 232 18.59 16.13 3.03
N ASN A 233 18.75 16.28 4.35
CA ASN A 233 17.80 16.99 5.22
C ASN A 233 18.14 18.48 5.41
N LEU A 234 17.36 19.20 6.23
CA LEU A 234 17.53 20.65 6.49
C LEU A 234 18.91 21.06 7.04
N LYS A 235 19.66 20.13 7.65
CA LYS A 235 21.01 20.36 8.18
C LYS A 235 22.12 19.86 7.28
N GLY A 236 21.81 19.38 6.08
CA GLY A 236 22.80 18.82 5.18
C GLY A 236 23.22 17.40 5.52
N HIS A 237 22.53 16.71 6.44
CA HIS A 237 22.82 15.32 6.77
C HIS A 237 22.06 14.37 5.84
N GLU A 238 22.66 13.22 5.55
CA GLU A 238 22.03 12.15 4.79
C GLU A 238 20.98 11.41 5.65
N VAL A 239 19.84 11.13 5.03
CA VAL A 239 18.75 10.29 5.54
C VAL A 239 18.53 9.19 4.53
N PHE A 240 18.53 7.94 5.00
CA PHE A 240 18.27 6.78 4.14
C PHE A 240 16.78 6.50 4.07
N ILE A 241 16.27 6.14 2.90
CA ILE A 241 14.86 5.83 2.65
C ILE A 241 14.78 4.45 2.03
N VAL A 242 13.96 3.57 2.61
CA VAL A 242 13.75 2.20 2.14
C VAL A 242 12.27 1.86 2.08
N THR A 243 11.90 1.06 1.08
CA THR A 243 10.60 0.40 0.90
C THR A 243 10.85 -1.01 0.37
N ALA A 244 9.86 -1.91 0.45
CA ALA A 244 9.98 -3.32 0.09
C ALA A 244 8.86 -3.78 -0.87
N TYR A 245 8.55 -2.94 -1.86
CA TYR A 245 7.51 -3.21 -2.87
C TYR A 245 6.13 -3.41 -2.25
N ARG A 246 5.52 -4.60 -2.34
CA ARG A 246 4.18 -4.92 -1.83
C ARG A 246 3.98 -6.42 -1.64
N TRP A 247 2.85 -6.80 -1.03
CA TRP A 247 2.33 -8.16 -0.89
C TRP A 247 3.22 -9.14 -0.12
N GLY A 248 4.31 -8.63 0.48
CA GLY A 248 5.35 -9.48 1.04
C GLY A 248 6.18 -10.21 -0.01
N GLU A 249 6.19 -9.75 -1.27
CA GLU A 249 7.06 -10.30 -2.32
C GLU A 249 8.54 -10.13 -1.96
N TYR A 250 8.86 -9.03 -1.28
CA TYR A 250 10.20 -8.75 -0.77
C TYR A 250 10.14 -8.51 0.73
N LEU A 251 11.15 -9.03 1.43
CA LEU A 251 11.49 -8.62 2.79
C LEU A 251 12.61 -7.57 2.69
N GLY A 252 12.33 -6.32 3.06
CA GLY A 252 13.34 -5.30 3.18
C GLY A 252 14.38 -5.69 4.25
N SER A 253 15.67 -5.54 3.95
CA SER A 253 16.75 -5.83 4.88
C SER A 253 17.88 -4.81 4.71
N ILE A 254 18.07 -3.94 5.71
CA ILE A 254 19.14 -2.94 5.73
C ILE A 254 19.87 -2.95 7.07
N GLU A 255 21.18 -3.06 7.03
CA GLU A 255 22.07 -2.76 8.14
C GLU A 255 22.55 -1.31 8.02
N VAL A 256 22.41 -0.54 9.08
CA VAL A 256 22.86 0.85 9.16
C VAL A 256 23.92 1.00 10.23
N THR A 257 25.02 1.66 9.85
CA THR A 257 26.05 2.14 10.77
C THR A 257 25.73 3.58 11.15
N PHE A 258 25.67 3.84 12.45
CA PHE A 258 25.38 5.17 12.99
C PHE A 258 26.63 5.76 13.66
N ASP A 259 26.78 7.08 13.60
CA ASP A 259 27.78 7.79 14.41
C ASP A 259 27.35 7.89 15.90
N THR A 260 28.18 8.54 16.71
CA THR A 260 27.91 8.73 18.15
C THR A 260 26.75 9.68 18.43
N GLU A 261 26.36 10.53 17.48
CA GLU A 261 25.20 11.43 17.57
C GLU A 261 23.92 10.76 17.04
N GLY A 262 24.05 9.57 16.44
CA GLY A 262 22.97 8.77 15.90
C GLY A 262 22.68 9.01 14.41
N LYS A 263 23.53 9.74 13.68
CA LYS A 263 23.37 9.97 12.23
C LYS A 263 23.79 8.74 11.43
N ALA A 264 23.15 8.48 10.31
CA ALA A 264 23.54 7.40 9.41
C ALA A 264 24.86 7.72 8.69
N LEU A 265 25.80 6.76 8.67
CA LEU A 265 27.12 6.90 8.03
C LEU A 265 27.33 5.96 6.85
N ALA A 266 26.83 4.73 6.97
CA ALA A 266 26.99 3.70 5.97
C ALA A 266 25.84 2.70 6.08
N TYR A 267 25.59 1.98 4.98
CA TYR A 267 24.59 0.94 4.93
C TYR A 267 25.11 -0.29 4.20
N ARG A 268 24.45 -1.43 4.45
CA ARG A 268 24.56 -2.64 3.65
C ARG A 268 23.21 -3.34 3.63
N GLY A 269 22.83 -3.94 2.51
CA GLY A 269 21.64 -4.75 2.41
C GLY A 269 20.93 -4.56 1.09
N ALA A 270 19.85 -5.29 0.91
CA ALA A 270 18.95 -5.24 -0.22
C ALA A 270 17.63 -5.93 0.19
N PRO A 271 16.52 -5.65 -0.48
CA PRO A 271 15.33 -6.47 -0.32
C PRO A 271 15.59 -7.92 -0.74
N VAL A 272 15.10 -8.86 0.06
CA VAL A 272 15.22 -10.29 -0.19
C VAL A 272 13.94 -10.77 -0.86
N HIS A 273 14.06 -11.31 -2.07
CA HIS A 273 12.93 -11.84 -2.82
C HIS A 273 12.39 -13.13 -2.18
N MET A 274 11.10 -13.16 -1.85
CA MET A 274 10.42 -14.29 -1.22
C MET A 274 9.92 -15.27 -2.28
N ASP A 275 10.82 -15.83 -3.08
CA ASP A 275 10.48 -16.84 -4.07
C ASP A 275 10.55 -18.27 -3.50
N LYS A 276 10.37 -19.26 -4.38
CA LYS A 276 10.39 -20.69 -4.04
C LYS A 276 11.65 -21.18 -3.31
N THR A 277 12.76 -20.44 -3.36
CA THR A 277 14.02 -20.80 -2.68
C THR A 277 13.99 -20.53 -1.16
N VAL A 278 13.04 -19.75 -0.66
CA VAL A 278 12.88 -19.47 0.77
C VAL A 278 11.85 -20.41 1.37
N GLU A 279 12.26 -21.39 2.17
CA GLU A 279 11.33 -22.34 2.80
C GLU A 279 10.20 -21.65 3.60
N GLN A 280 9.01 -22.25 3.59
CA GLN A 280 7.88 -21.78 4.38
C GLN A 280 7.97 -22.30 5.83
N GLU A 281 7.72 -21.43 6.81
CA GLU A 281 7.57 -21.87 8.20
C GLU A 281 6.30 -22.70 8.34
N LYS A 282 6.48 -23.99 8.66
CA LYS A 282 5.43 -25.01 8.57
C LYS A 282 4.23 -24.70 9.45
N THR A 283 4.46 -24.26 10.69
CA THR A 283 3.38 -24.04 11.66
C THR A 283 2.46 -22.92 11.21
N LEU A 284 3.05 -21.80 10.78
CA LEU A 284 2.31 -20.66 10.26
C LEU A 284 1.60 -21.02 8.95
N GLN A 285 2.26 -21.76 8.05
CA GLN A 285 1.64 -22.19 6.80
C GLN A 285 0.43 -23.10 7.02
N GLU A 286 0.51 -24.04 7.97
CA GLU A 286 -0.62 -24.92 8.34
C GLU A 286 -1.81 -24.12 8.86
N LYS A 287 -1.58 -23.10 9.71
CA LYS A 287 -2.64 -22.20 10.18
C LYS A 287 -3.30 -21.45 9.02
N ILE A 288 -2.50 -20.81 8.17
CA ILE A 288 -3.00 -20.04 7.02
C ILE A 288 -3.81 -20.94 6.08
N THR A 289 -3.31 -22.14 5.79
CA THR A 289 -3.99 -23.13 4.96
C THR A 289 -5.34 -23.54 5.55
N SER A 290 -5.43 -23.71 6.88
CA SER A 290 -6.68 -24.11 7.54
C SER A 290 -7.82 -23.11 7.35
N TRP A 291 -7.51 -21.81 7.24
CA TRP A 291 -8.49 -20.76 7.02
C TRP A 291 -9.03 -20.74 5.58
N ARG A 292 -8.33 -21.35 4.62
CA ARG A 292 -8.79 -21.42 3.23
C ARG A 292 -10.04 -22.27 3.03
N THR A 293 -10.44 -23.06 4.02
CA THR A 293 -11.67 -23.89 3.96
C THR A 293 -12.91 -23.05 3.64
N LEU A 294 -13.01 -21.81 4.15
CA LEU A 294 -14.15 -20.93 3.83
C LEU A 294 -14.09 -20.33 2.42
N PHE A 295 -12.98 -20.53 1.70
CA PHE A 295 -12.78 -20.00 0.35
C PHE A 295 -13.34 -20.91 -0.74
N GLU A 296 -13.79 -22.14 -0.41
CA GLU A 296 -14.36 -23.10 -1.38
C GLU A 296 -15.50 -22.49 -2.22
N GLN A 297 -16.34 -21.63 -1.64
CA GLN A 297 -17.42 -20.96 -2.37
C GLN A 297 -16.93 -19.93 -3.41
N TYR A 298 -15.65 -19.54 -3.37
CA TYR A 298 -15.02 -18.59 -4.28
C TYR A 298 -14.22 -19.27 -5.39
N THR A 299 -14.04 -20.60 -5.34
CA THR A 299 -13.34 -21.35 -6.40
C THR A 299 -14.23 -21.62 -7.62
N VAL A 300 -15.49 -21.18 -7.59
CA VAL A 300 -16.44 -21.31 -8.70
C VAL A 300 -15.90 -20.54 -9.92
N GLN A 301 -15.76 -21.25 -11.04
CA GLN A 301 -15.37 -20.66 -12.31
C GLN A 301 -16.50 -19.75 -12.82
N VAL A 302 -16.16 -18.51 -13.15
CA VAL A 302 -17.08 -17.50 -13.70
C VAL A 302 -16.83 -17.23 -15.19
N GLY A 303 -15.67 -17.63 -15.70
CA GLY A 303 -15.31 -17.47 -17.10
C GLY A 303 -13.93 -18.05 -17.42
N GLU A 304 -13.42 -17.68 -18.59
CA GLU A 304 -12.05 -17.98 -19.01
C GLU A 304 -11.50 -16.87 -19.91
N THR A 305 -10.18 -16.73 -19.94
CA THR A 305 -9.47 -15.79 -20.83
C THR A 305 -8.32 -16.52 -21.53
N MET A 306 -8.09 -16.21 -22.81
CA MET A 306 -6.99 -16.79 -23.59
C MET A 306 -5.66 -16.02 -23.44
N THR A 307 -5.70 -14.86 -22.80
CA THR A 307 -4.54 -13.99 -22.56
C THR A 307 -4.52 -13.51 -21.12
N ASN A 308 -3.36 -13.10 -20.63
CA ASN A 308 -3.28 -12.42 -19.32
C ASN A 308 -4.00 -11.08 -19.41
N LEU A 309 -4.82 -10.79 -18.40
CA LEU A 309 -5.44 -9.50 -18.20
C LEU A 309 -4.57 -8.71 -17.22
N GLU A 310 -3.64 -7.93 -17.77
CA GLU A 310 -2.66 -7.19 -16.97
C GLU A 310 -3.30 -5.95 -16.32
N GLY A 311 -3.13 -5.84 -15.00
CA GLY A 311 -3.61 -4.75 -14.15
C GLY A 311 -2.51 -3.76 -13.70
N GLU A 312 -1.24 -4.14 -13.77
CA GLU A 312 -0.11 -3.34 -13.26
C GLU A 312 0.03 -2.01 -14.01
N ASP A 313 -0.06 -2.06 -15.33
CA ASP A 313 0.04 -0.91 -16.23
C ASP A 313 -1.13 0.09 -16.08
N CYS A 314 -2.24 -0.31 -15.44
CA CYS A 314 -3.44 0.52 -15.33
C CYS A 314 -3.18 1.84 -14.60
N TRP A 315 -2.14 1.91 -13.78
CA TRP A 315 -1.81 3.08 -12.94
C TRP A 315 -1.14 4.23 -13.70
N GLU A 316 -0.74 4.00 -14.96
CA GLU A 316 -0.01 4.99 -15.76
C GLU A 316 -0.55 5.14 -17.18
N LYS A 317 -1.19 4.10 -17.70
CA LYS A 317 -1.66 4.04 -19.09
C LYS A 317 -2.84 3.09 -19.22
N ASP A 318 -3.35 2.98 -20.44
CA ASP A 318 -4.35 1.97 -20.79
C ASP A 318 -3.83 0.56 -20.51
N CYS A 319 -4.68 -0.27 -19.92
CA CYS A 319 -4.37 -1.66 -19.60
C CYS A 319 -5.54 -2.58 -19.99
N LEU A 320 -5.24 -3.84 -20.31
CA LEU A 320 -6.25 -4.76 -20.80
C LEU A 320 -7.31 -5.08 -19.74
N LEU A 321 -6.91 -5.34 -18.48
CA LEU A 321 -7.88 -5.64 -17.42
C LEU A 321 -8.81 -4.45 -17.14
N GLY A 322 -8.27 -3.23 -17.18
CA GLY A 322 -9.03 -2.01 -16.99
C GLY A 322 -10.05 -1.74 -18.08
N GLN A 323 -9.67 -1.94 -19.34
CA GLN A 323 -10.60 -1.84 -20.47
C GLN A 323 -11.70 -2.90 -20.39
N VAL A 324 -11.33 -4.17 -20.09
CA VAL A 324 -12.32 -5.24 -19.89
C VAL A 324 -13.30 -4.92 -18.77
N LEU A 325 -12.82 -4.39 -17.64
CA LEU A 325 -13.68 -3.98 -16.54
C LEU A 325 -14.60 -2.82 -16.94
N ALA A 326 -14.06 -1.80 -17.60
CA ALA A 326 -14.82 -0.65 -18.05
C ALA A 326 -15.92 -1.06 -19.04
N ASP A 327 -15.61 -1.91 -20.02
CA ASP A 327 -16.57 -2.47 -20.96
C ASP A 327 -17.64 -3.31 -20.26
N ALA A 328 -17.25 -4.15 -19.30
CA ALA A 328 -18.17 -4.97 -18.53
C ALA A 328 -19.15 -4.12 -17.72
N ILE A 329 -18.70 -2.99 -17.14
CA ILE A 329 -19.55 -2.04 -16.42
C ILE A 329 -20.56 -1.40 -17.37
N LEU A 330 -20.13 -0.95 -18.55
CA LEU A 330 -21.02 -0.35 -19.54
C LEU A 330 -22.04 -1.37 -20.03
N ASP A 331 -21.60 -2.57 -20.45
CA ASP A 331 -22.46 -3.66 -20.91
C ASP A 331 -23.49 -4.08 -19.85
N TYR A 332 -23.07 -4.18 -18.59
CA TYR A 332 -23.97 -4.45 -17.47
C TYR A 332 -25.08 -3.40 -17.36
N ARG A 333 -24.73 -2.11 -17.44
CA ARG A 333 -25.73 -1.03 -17.38
C ARG A 333 -26.65 -1.04 -18.60
N LEU A 334 -26.10 -1.22 -19.80
CA LEU A 334 -26.87 -1.24 -21.05
C LEU A 334 -27.94 -2.34 -21.06
N LYS A 335 -27.66 -3.50 -20.45
CA LYS A 335 -28.62 -4.61 -20.32
C LYS A 335 -29.79 -4.31 -19.37
N GLN A 336 -29.68 -3.27 -18.55
CA GLN A 336 -30.69 -2.85 -17.59
C GLN A 336 -31.46 -1.60 -18.04
N LEU A 337 -31.16 -1.07 -19.25
CA LEU A 337 -31.83 0.12 -19.74
C LEU A 337 -33.30 -0.15 -20.04
N GLU A 338 -34.16 0.72 -19.52
CA GLU A 338 -35.54 0.84 -19.97
C GLU A 338 -35.61 1.68 -21.27
N GLU A 339 -36.64 1.48 -22.09
CA GLU A 339 -36.79 2.13 -23.40
C GLU A 339 -36.83 3.67 -23.31
N SER A 340 -37.27 4.22 -22.18
CA SER A 340 -37.33 5.67 -21.93
C SER A 340 -36.03 6.26 -21.36
N GLU A 341 -35.06 5.45 -20.95
CA GLU A 341 -33.83 5.93 -20.36
C GLU A 341 -32.81 6.36 -21.44
N PRO A 342 -32.09 7.47 -21.23
CA PRO A 342 -30.99 7.82 -22.11
C PRO A 342 -29.91 6.73 -22.01
N ARG A 343 -29.37 6.33 -23.16
CA ARG A 343 -28.24 5.40 -23.22
C ARG A 343 -26.97 6.08 -22.66
N PRO A 344 -26.27 5.49 -21.68
CA PRO A 344 -24.97 5.97 -21.25
C PRO A 344 -23.93 5.89 -22.39
N ASP A 345 -23.08 6.91 -22.49
CA ASP A 345 -22.10 7.03 -23.57
C ASP A 345 -20.86 6.14 -23.36
N PHE A 346 -20.37 6.05 -22.13
CA PHE A 346 -19.17 5.30 -21.75
C PHE A 346 -19.17 5.00 -20.25
N SER A 347 -18.28 4.11 -19.81
CA SER A 347 -17.91 3.97 -18.40
C SER A 347 -16.53 4.57 -18.15
N PHE A 348 -16.30 5.04 -16.93
CA PHE A 348 -15.06 5.65 -16.48
C PHE A 348 -14.74 5.14 -15.09
N ILE A 349 -13.56 4.54 -14.92
CA ILE A 349 -13.13 3.97 -13.65
C ILE A 349 -11.78 4.52 -13.24
N ASN A 350 -11.58 4.73 -11.95
CA ASN A 350 -10.24 5.01 -11.42
C ASN A 350 -9.44 3.70 -11.35
N SER A 351 -8.18 3.72 -11.75
CA SER A 351 -7.34 2.51 -11.76
C SER A 351 -7.07 1.94 -10.37
N GLY A 352 -7.29 2.75 -9.32
CA GLY A 352 -7.17 2.30 -7.93
C GLY A 352 -8.10 1.14 -7.54
N ILE A 353 -9.18 0.89 -8.30
CA ILE A 353 -10.08 -0.25 -8.08
C ILE A 353 -9.45 -1.59 -8.50
N ILE A 354 -8.42 -1.56 -9.34
CA ILE A 354 -7.75 -2.75 -9.90
C ILE A 354 -6.53 -3.05 -9.04
N ARG A 355 -6.58 -4.17 -8.31
CA ARG A 355 -5.61 -4.52 -7.27
C ARG A 355 -4.73 -5.73 -7.60
N ALA A 356 -5.06 -6.47 -8.65
CA ALA A 356 -4.26 -7.59 -9.15
C ALA A 356 -4.48 -7.76 -10.66
N SER A 357 -3.68 -8.61 -11.30
CA SER A 357 -3.86 -9.08 -12.67
C SER A 357 -4.59 -10.44 -12.68
N ILE A 358 -5.13 -10.85 -13.83
CA ILE A 358 -5.71 -12.19 -14.01
C ILE A 358 -4.90 -12.95 -15.06
N SER A 359 -4.40 -14.12 -14.69
CA SER A 359 -3.68 -15.01 -15.62
C SER A 359 -4.60 -15.60 -16.68
N SER A 360 -4.06 -15.94 -17.85
CA SER A 360 -4.81 -16.70 -18.86
C SER A 360 -5.28 -18.04 -18.31
N GLY A 361 -6.47 -18.47 -18.71
CA GLY A 361 -7.11 -19.71 -18.27
C GLY A 361 -8.42 -19.44 -17.56
N LYS A 362 -8.75 -20.28 -16.58
CA LYS A 362 -9.99 -20.18 -15.81
C LYS A 362 -9.97 -18.95 -14.92
N ILE A 363 -11.09 -18.23 -14.87
CA ILE A 363 -11.31 -17.12 -13.96
C ILE A 363 -12.31 -17.58 -12.90
N THR A 364 -11.97 -17.42 -11.63
CA THR A 364 -12.84 -17.75 -10.50
C THR A 364 -13.42 -16.50 -9.84
N LYS A 365 -14.45 -16.70 -8.99
CA LYS A 365 -14.98 -15.61 -8.15
C LYS A 365 -13.91 -15.06 -7.19
N GLY A 366 -12.99 -15.90 -6.73
CA GLY A 366 -11.84 -15.52 -5.92
C GLY A 366 -10.90 -14.56 -6.67
N ASP A 367 -10.55 -14.88 -7.91
CA ASP A 367 -9.71 -14.02 -8.75
C ASP A 367 -10.34 -12.63 -8.92
N LEU A 368 -11.64 -12.57 -9.21
CA LEU A 368 -12.36 -11.29 -9.32
C LEU A 368 -12.38 -10.52 -8.00
N LYS A 369 -12.53 -11.20 -6.86
CA LYS A 369 -12.51 -10.57 -5.54
C LYS A 369 -11.12 -10.06 -5.15
N THR A 370 -10.05 -10.75 -5.54
CA THR A 370 -8.68 -10.26 -5.35
C THR A 370 -8.37 -9.08 -6.28
N CYS A 371 -8.83 -9.13 -7.54
CA CYS A 371 -8.62 -8.04 -8.49
C CYS A 371 -9.44 -6.79 -8.15
N PHE A 372 -10.66 -6.95 -7.66
CA PHE A 372 -11.61 -5.87 -7.35
C PHE A 372 -12.16 -6.05 -5.92
N PRO A 373 -11.34 -5.80 -4.88
CA PRO A 373 -11.67 -6.20 -3.52
C PRO A 373 -12.60 -5.23 -2.79
N PHE A 374 -12.90 -4.07 -3.39
CA PHE A 374 -13.79 -3.07 -2.82
C PHE A 374 -15.26 -3.35 -3.11
N GLU A 375 -16.12 -3.06 -2.14
CA GLU A 375 -17.57 -3.06 -2.34
C GLU A 375 -18.00 -1.71 -2.93
N THR A 376 -17.67 -1.51 -4.21
CA THR A 376 -18.00 -0.28 -4.93
C THR A 376 -19.37 -0.37 -5.60
N THR A 377 -20.15 0.70 -5.49
CA THR A 377 -21.43 0.86 -6.22
C THR A 377 -21.20 1.53 -7.56
N LEU A 378 -21.85 1.03 -8.61
CA LEU A 378 -21.87 1.71 -9.91
C LEU A 378 -22.84 2.90 -9.85
N VAL A 379 -22.38 4.05 -10.32
CA VAL A 379 -23.17 5.29 -10.35
C VAL A 379 -23.20 5.82 -11.77
N GLU A 380 -24.40 6.20 -12.23
CA GLU A 380 -24.60 6.92 -13.47
C GLU A 380 -24.67 8.43 -13.18
N ALA A 381 -23.90 9.22 -13.91
CA ALA A 381 -23.86 10.67 -13.76
C ALA A 381 -23.73 11.35 -15.13
N THR A 382 -24.41 12.49 -15.30
CA THR A 382 -24.35 13.30 -16.52
C THR A 382 -23.38 14.46 -16.33
N PHE A 383 -22.48 14.64 -17.30
CA PHE A 383 -21.53 15.75 -17.33
C PHE A 383 -21.64 16.51 -18.65
N THR A 384 -21.43 17.82 -18.60
CA THR A 384 -21.18 18.59 -19.82
C THR A 384 -19.82 18.22 -20.41
N GLY A 385 -19.65 18.38 -21.73
CA GLY A 385 -18.35 18.14 -22.37
C GLY A 385 -17.21 19.00 -21.79
N ALA A 386 -17.53 20.19 -21.26
CA ALA A 386 -16.55 21.07 -20.61
C ALA A 386 -16.10 20.52 -19.24
N GLU A 387 -17.03 19.96 -18.44
CA GLU A 387 -16.70 19.32 -17.17
C GLU A 387 -15.88 18.06 -17.40
N LEU A 388 -16.30 17.22 -18.35
CA LEU A 388 -15.56 16.00 -18.71
C LEU A 388 -14.12 16.32 -19.13
N ARG A 389 -13.92 17.36 -19.94
CA ARG A 389 -12.58 17.81 -20.33
C ARG A 389 -11.73 18.21 -19.13
N LYS A 390 -12.29 18.89 -18.13
CA LYS A 390 -11.59 19.27 -16.89
C LYS A 390 -11.24 18.05 -16.04
N ILE A 391 -12.14 17.07 -15.95
CA ILE A 391 -11.89 15.82 -15.22
C ILE A 391 -10.70 15.09 -15.85
N ILE A 392 -10.76 14.83 -17.16
CA ILE A 392 -9.70 14.14 -17.91
C ILE A 392 -8.38 14.92 -17.83
N GLU A 393 -8.42 16.25 -17.98
CA GLU A 393 -7.24 17.10 -17.82
C GLU A 393 -6.60 16.91 -16.45
N GLY A 394 -7.40 16.87 -15.38
CA GLY A 394 -6.85 16.69 -14.04
C GLY A 394 -6.27 15.31 -13.80
N CYS A 395 -6.83 14.27 -14.42
CA CYS A 395 -6.27 12.92 -14.37
C CYS A 395 -4.91 12.84 -15.09
N VAL A 396 -4.80 13.36 -16.32
CA VAL A 396 -3.56 13.29 -17.10
C VAL A 396 -2.48 14.22 -16.54
N SER A 397 -2.87 15.40 -16.05
CA SER A 397 -1.94 16.38 -15.48
C SER A 397 -1.59 16.10 -14.01
N LYS A 398 -2.22 15.10 -13.39
CA LYS A 398 -2.12 14.79 -11.95
C LYS A 398 -2.47 15.96 -11.02
N VAL A 399 -3.28 16.91 -11.50
CA VAL A 399 -3.72 18.11 -10.76
C VAL A 399 -5.20 18.34 -10.98
N ASN A 400 -6.00 18.28 -9.92
CA ASN A 400 -7.44 18.43 -10.01
C ASN A 400 -7.81 19.84 -10.49
N GLN A 401 -8.54 19.94 -11.60
CA GLN A 401 -8.85 21.22 -12.24
C GLN A 401 -9.93 22.04 -11.51
N PHE A 402 -10.55 21.50 -10.47
CA PHE A 402 -11.58 22.16 -9.67
C PHE A 402 -11.04 22.72 -8.35
N ASN A 403 -10.09 22.03 -7.71
CA ASN A 403 -9.56 22.44 -6.39
C ASN A 403 -8.03 22.53 -6.33
N GLN A 404 -7.32 22.24 -7.42
CA GLN A 404 -5.85 22.27 -7.53
C GLN A 404 -5.10 21.23 -6.68
N ASN A 405 -5.80 20.31 -6.02
CA ASN A 405 -5.16 19.24 -5.26
C ASN A 405 -4.49 18.22 -6.20
N ARG A 406 -3.45 17.54 -5.72
CA ARG A 406 -2.80 16.43 -6.45
C ARG A 406 -3.81 15.32 -6.73
N VAL A 407 -3.79 14.79 -7.95
CA VAL A 407 -4.53 13.57 -8.34
C VAL A 407 -3.52 12.43 -8.42
N THR A 408 -3.73 11.37 -7.65
CA THR A 408 -2.79 10.24 -7.55
C THR A 408 -3.17 9.08 -8.46
N SER A 409 -4.47 8.81 -8.64
CA SER A 409 -4.94 7.70 -9.47
C SER A 409 -4.87 8.01 -10.96
N TRP A 410 -4.73 6.96 -11.77
CA TRP A 410 -5.03 7.00 -13.21
C TRP A 410 -6.47 6.54 -13.45
N PHE A 411 -6.87 6.45 -14.71
CA PHE A 411 -8.22 6.08 -15.09
C PHE A 411 -8.23 5.14 -16.29
N GLN A 412 -9.33 4.41 -16.44
CA GLN A 412 -9.62 3.57 -17.60
C GLN A 412 -11.03 3.91 -18.09
N VAL A 413 -11.27 3.71 -19.38
CA VAL A 413 -12.54 4.00 -20.02
C VAL A 413 -13.00 2.83 -20.87
N SER A 414 -14.32 2.68 -21.05
CA SER A 414 -14.87 1.69 -21.96
C SER A 414 -14.66 2.07 -23.42
N ASP A 415 -14.93 1.12 -24.30
CA ASP A 415 -15.09 1.35 -25.73
C ASP A 415 -16.11 2.48 -25.97
N GLY A 416 -15.80 3.31 -26.96
CA GLY A 416 -16.52 4.54 -27.27
C GLY A 416 -15.79 5.83 -26.89
N MET A 417 -14.89 5.83 -25.91
CA MET A 417 -14.15 7.04 -25.51
C MET A 417 -12.68 6.99 -25.98
N ALA A 418 -12.28 7.96 -26.80
CA ALA A 418 -10.90 8.15 -27.23
C ALA A 418 -10.35 9.48 -26.72
N ILE A 419 -9.25 9.40 -25.96
CA ILE A 419 -8.57 10.55 -25.34
C ILE A 419 -7.16 10.68 -25.92
N LYS A 420 -6.81 11.89 -26.36
CA LYS A 420 -5.45 12.25 -26.76
C LYS A 420 -4.95 13.41 -25.92
N TYR A 421 -3.78 13.24 -25.31
CA TYR A 421 -3.13 14.25 -24.50
C TYR A 421 -1.64 14.40 -24.85
N ASP A 422 -1.02 15.50 -24.40
CA ASP A 422 0.39 15.81 -24.55
C ASP A 422 0.99 16.15 -23.18
N GLN A 423 1.74 15.19 -22.63
CA GLN A 423 2.38 15.29 -21.32
C GLN A 423 3.44 16.40 -21.23
N ASN A 424 3.91 16.94 -22.37
CA ASN A 424 4.89 18.03 -22.37
C ASN A 424 4.25 19.40 -22.16
N LYS A 425 2.91 19.48 -22.16
CA LYS A 425 2.19 20.73 -21.89
C LYS A 425 2.00 20.94 -20.41
N LYS A 426 1.84 22.22 -20.05
CA LYS A 426 1.49 22.63 -18.69
C LYS A 426 0.16 21.99 -18.27
N ALA A 427 0.06 21.64 -16.99
CA ALA A 427 -1.19 21.20 -16.39
C ALA A 427 -2.32 22.22 -16.67
N GLY A 428 -3.49 21.72 -17.05
CA GLY A 428 -4.62 22.54 -17.52
C GLY A 428 -4.67 22.72 -19.05
N SER A 429 -3.74 22.12 -19.81
CA SER A 429 -3.68 22.22 -21.28
C SER A 429 -3.14 20.96 -21.96
N GLN A 430 -3.05 19.84 -21.27
CA GLN A 430 -2.52 18.58 -21.80
C GLN A 430 -3.52 17.88 -22.72
N VAL A 431 -4.82 17.98 -22.47
CA VAL A 431 -5.86 17.32 -23.29
C VAL A 431 -5.97 18.02 -24.65
N ALA A 432 -5.64 17.26 -25.70
CA ALA A 432 -5.74 17.68 -27.09
C ALA A 432 -7.11 17.33 -27.71
N ARG A 433 -7.63 16.14 -27.42
CA ARG A 433 -8.90 15.65 -27.95
C ARG A 433 -9.57 14.70 -26.96
N VAL A 434 -10.89 14.85 -26.84
CA VAL A 434 -11.81 13.88 -26.21
C VAL A 434 -12.87 13.61 -27.27
N ALA A 435 -13.06 12.35 -27.67
CA ALA A 435 -14.08 11.94 -28.62
C ALA A 435 -14.87 10.77 -28.02
N GLY A 436 -16.19 10.93 -27.89
CA GLY A 436 -17.11 9.88 -27.46
C GLY A 436 -17.80 9.20 -28.65
N PRO A 437 -18.63 8.17 -28.40
CA PRO A 437 -19.56 7.68 -29.41
C PRO A 437 -20.54 8.81 -29.73
N GLY A 438 -20.78 9.04 -31.02
CA GLY A 438 -21.53 10.19 -31.53
C GLY A 438 -23.04 10.08 -31.36
#